data_AF-A0A1M6CSQ3-F1
#
_entry.id   AF-A0A1M6CSQ3-F1
#
_cell.length_a   1.000
_cell.length_b   1.000
_cell.length_c   1.000
_cell.angle_alpha   90.00
_cell.angle_beta   90.00
_cell.angle_gamma   90.00
#
_symmetry.space_group_name_H-M   'P 1'
#
loop_
_entity.id
_entity.type
_entity.pdbx_description
1 polymer ?
#
loop_
_entity_poly.entity_id
_entity_poly.type
_entity_poly.pdbx_seq_one_letter_code
_entity_poly.pdbx_strand_id
1 'polypeptide(L)'
;MYINIKKHILSNAILLTAITKIIAALCEGVIRFVVKSNNSLTPDMLDIVLWRSQLAVSALQIVIITLIFFHAYKKLNHYLSLVEKDDRKDMENLQKEYLGDKLASLSISSINRLFQLWAVIFVGAELIYVFTSIMYRRFIGILMDALSLGEGMTDGTFVMLYNMTHGFKYIEILSAILLGVVMTGIFLNDRFLKLSSMAILLVFLISFASIQMQTVYLMGREIGIVWTSMIYHITETIGLFLLSLYLSKHYKGL
;
A
#
# COMPACT_ATOMS: atom_id res chain seq x y z
N MET A 1 3.03 -11.54 -32.69
CA MET A 1 4.05 -11.43 -31.62
C MET A 1 3.38 -11.66 -30.26
N TYR A 2 3.75 -12.72 -29.54
CA TYR A 2 3.20 -13.04 -28.22
C TYR A 2 3.66 -12.00 -27.19
N ILE A 3 2.81 -11.04 -26.83
CA ILE A 3 2.97 -10.26 -25.58
C ILE A 3 2.97 -11.20 -24.36
N ASN A 4 2.50 -12.45 -24.53
CA ASN A 4 1.78 -13.17 -23.50
C ASN A 4 2.53 -14.29 -22.75
N ILE A 5 3.88 -14.36 -22.78
CA ILE A 5 4.59 -15.41 -22.00
C ILE A 5 5.77 -14.89 -21.16
N LYS A 6 6.49 -13.86 -21.62
CA LYS A 6 7.72 -13.41 -20.94
C LYS A 6 7.64 -12.01 -20.33
N LYS A 7 6.57 -11.25 -20.57
CA LYS A 7 6.49 -9.84 -20.16
C LYS A 7 5.44 -9.69 -19.06
N HIS A 8 5.93 -9.38 -17.87
CA HIS A 8 5.18 -9.29 -16.62
C HIS A 8 5.01 -7.81 -16.24
N ILE A 9 4.27 -7.03 -17.04
CA ILE A 9 4.37 -5.56 -16.98
C ILE A 9 3.70 -5.02 -15.71
N LEU A 10 2.47 -5.45 -15.41
CA LEU A 10 1.68 -5.05 -14.25
C LEU A 10 2.29 -5.61 -12.96
N SER A 11 2.62 -6.89 -12.94
CA SER A 11 3.26 -7.49 -11.76
C SER A 11 4.61 -6.85 -11.47
N ASN A 12 5.43 -6.50 -12.49
CA ASN A 12 6.66 -5.73 -12.28
C ASN A 12 6.39 -4.31 -11.77
N ALA A 13 5.35 -3.62 -12.26
CA ALA A 13 5.00 -2.29 -11.76
C ALA A 13 4.62 -2.34 -10.27
N ILE A 14 3.78 -3.32 -9.88
CA ILE A 14 3.42 -3.57 -8.48
C ILE A 14 4.67 -3.88 -7.64
N LEU A 15 5.59 -4.70 -8.16
CA LEU A 15 6.85 -5.05 -7.49
C LEU A 15 7.72 -3.82 -7.24
N LEU A 16 7.93 -3.00 -8.27
CA LEU A 16 8.73 -1.78 -8.17
C LEU A 16 8.11 -0.79 -7.18
N THR A 17 6.79 -0.70 -7.12
CA THR A 17 6.09 0.08 -6.09
C THR A 17 6.34 -0.46 -4.69
N ALA A 18 6.25 -1.78 -4.48
CA ALA A 18 6.56 -2.40 -3.19
C ALA A 18 8.02 -2.13 -2.76
N ILE A 19 8.98 -2.26 -3.68
CA ILE A 19 10.40 -1.95 -3.44
C ILE A 19 10.57 -0.47 -3.09
N THR A 20 9.92 0.44 -3.82
CA THR A 20 9.96 1.89 -3.54
C THR A 20 9.44 2.19 -2.13
N LYS A 21 8.36 1.54 -1.71
CA LYS A 21 7.80 1.69 -0.35
C LYS A 21 8.75 1.15 0.73
N ILE A 22 9.39 0.00 0.49
CA ILE A 22 10.41 -0.54 1.41
C ILE A 22 11.60 0.42 1.54
N ILE A 23 12.14 0.94 0.42
CA ILE A 23 13.26 1.88 0.42
C ILE A 23 12.90 3.14 1.19
N ALA A 24 11.72 3.70 0.97
CA ALA A 24 11.25 4.87 1.69
C ALA A 24 11.13 4.62 3.20
N ALA A 25 10.56 3.48 3.62
CA ALA A 25 10.48 3.11 5.04
C ALA A 25 11.87 2.97 5.68
N LEU A 26 12.84 2.40 4.95
CA LEU A 26 14.24 2.34 5.39
C LEU A 26 14.85 3.74 5.51
N CYS A 27 14.63 4.63 4.54
CA CYS A 27 15.08 6.01 4.60
C CYS A 27 14.50 6.74 5.82
N GLU A 28 13.20 6.60 6.09
CA GLU A 28 12.57 7.19 7.28
C GLU A 28 13.16 6.63 8.58
N GLY A 29 13.40 5.31 8.64
CA GLY A 29 14.04 4.67 9.79
C GLY A 29 15.46 5.20 10.04
N VAL A 30 16.27 5.36 8.99
CA VAL A 30 17.62 5.93 9.09
C VAL A 30 17.57 7.39 9.55
N ILE A 31 16.67 8.20 8.98
CA ILE A 31 16.50 9.61 9.40
C ILE A 31 16.14 9.68 10.89
N ARG A 32 15.19 8.86 11.36
CA ARG A 32 14.84 8.80 12.79
C ARG A 32 16.00 8.40 13.69
N PHE A 33 16.85 7.49 13.22
CA PHE A 33 18.03 7.07 13.96
C PHE A 33 19.08 8.19 14.09
N VAL A 34 19.28 8.96 13.01
CA VAL A 34 20.28 10.04 12.97
C VAL A 34 19.78 11.30 13.69
N VAL A 35 18.52 11.70 13.50
CA VAL A 35 17.92 12.93 14.06
C VAL A 35 17.41 12.69 15.48
N LYS A 36 18.18 11.98 16.31
CA LYS A 36 17.75 11.59 17.66
C LYS A 36 17.32 12.84 18.47
N SER A 37 16.01 13.02 18.67
CA SER A 37 15.50 14.07 19.55
C SER A 37 16.05 13.89 20.96
N ASN A 38 16.64 14.95 21.52
CA ASN A 38 17.18 14.99 22.89
C ASN A 38 16.08 15.09 23.96
N ASN A 39 14.82 15.32 23.58
CA ASN A 39 13.67 15.38 24.50
C ASN A 39 12.85 14.10 24.38
N SER A 40 12.87 13.27 25.42
CA SER A 40 12.09 12.02 25.53
C SER A 40 10.62 12.23 25.90
N LEU A 41 10.22 13.47 26.20
CA LEU A 41 8.90 13.80 26.76
C LEU A 41 7.84 14.10 25.68
N THR A 42 8.22 14.23 24.41
CA THR A 42 7.28 14.51 23.32
C THR A 42 7.33 13.43 22.25
N PRO A 43 6.17 13.02 21.68
CA PRO A 43 6.14 12.05 20.58
C PRO A 43 6.96 12.52 19.36
N ASP A 44 7.74 11.61 18.75
CA ASP A 44 8.59 11.89 17.58
C ASP A 44 7.81 12.52 16.40
N MET A 45 6.52 12.24 16.28
CA MET A 45 5.66 12.82 15.24
C MET A 45 5.42 14.34 15.38
N LEU A 46 5.68 14.91 16.57
CA LEU A 46 5.60 16.36 16.80
C LEU A 46 6.89 17.07 16.38
N ASP A 47 8.01 16.33 16.27
CA ASP A 47 9.27 16.88 15.78
C ASP A 47 9.13 17.41 14.34
N ILE A 48 9.45 18.69 14.16
CA ILE A 48 9.25 19.38 12.88
C ILE A 48 10.20 18.88 11.79
N VAL A 49 11.40 18.42 12.14
CA VAL A 49 12.40 17.90 11.21
C VAL A 49 11.93 16.54 10.72
N LEU A 50 11.61 15.62 11.63
CA LEU A 50 11.10 14.29 11.27
C LEU A 50 9.82 14.39 10.44
N TRP A 51 8.93 15.31 10.80
CA TRP A 51 7.71 15.57 10.04
C TRP A 51 7.98 16.05 8.60
N ARG A 52 8.86 17.04 8.43
CA ARG A 52 9.19 17.56 7.09
C ARG A 52 9.88 16.51 6.24
N SER A 53 10.75 15.69 6.85
CA SER A 53 11.38 14.56 6.18
C SER A 53 10.35 13.54 5.70
N GLN A 54 9.37 13.16 6.54
CA GLN A 54 8.29 12.26 6.15
C GLN A 54 7.48 12.82 4.97
N LEU A 55 7.10 14.09 5.01
CA LEU A 55 6.39 14.73 3.89
C LEU A 55 7.20 14.71 2.59
N ALA A 56 8.51 14.97 2.67
CA ALA A 56 9.39 14.94 1.51
C ALA A 56 9.52 13.52 0.92
N VAL A 57 9.62 12.50 1.79
CA VAL A 57 9.66 11.09 1.38
C VAL A 57 8.35 10.69 0.70
N SER A 58 7.19 10.98 1.30
CA SER A 58 5.89 10.68 0.69
C SER A 58 5.70 11.41 -0.66
N ALA A 59 6.10 12.69 -0.76
CA ALA A 59 6.03 13.42 -2.03
C ALA A 59 6.88 12.75 -3.12
N LEU A 60 8.11 12.33 -2.77
CA LEU A 60 8.99 11.61 -3.69
C LEU A 60 8.40 10.24 -4.09
N GLN A 61 7.80 9.51 -3.16
CA GLN A 61 7.12 8.24 -3.44
C GLN A 61 5.98 8.41 -4.45
N ILE A 62 5.13 9.43 -4.27
CA ILE A 62 4.03 9.71 -5.21
C ILE A 62 4.57 9.92 -6.62
N VAL A 63 5.63 10.72 -6.76
CA VAL A 63 6.26 10.98 -8.06
C VAL A 63 6.83 9.69 -8.66
N ILE A 64 7.60 8.92 -7.90
CA ILE A 64 8.22 7.67 -8.37
C ILE A 64 7.14 6.65 -8.77
N ILE A 65 6.11 6.44 -7.96
CA ILE A 65 5.00 5.52 -8.25
C ILE A 65 4.28 5.94 -9.54
N THR A 66 4.00 7.23 -9.69
CA THR A 66 3.37 7.76 -10.91
C THR A 66 4.24 7.48 -12.14
N LEU A 67 5.55 7.69 -12.04
CA LEU A 67 6.49 7.39 -13.11
C LEU A 67 6.55 5.88 -13.42
N ILE A 68 6.57 5.00 -12.42
CA ILE A 68 6.56 3.54 -12.62
C ILE A 68 5.36 3.14 -13.47
N PHE A 69 4.15 3.58 -13.09
CA PHE A 69 2.92 3.24 -13.79
C PHE A 69 2.82 3.91 -15.17
N PHE A 70 3.32 5.13 -15.32
CA PHE A 70 3.39 5.80 -16.61
C PHE A 70 4.30 5.08 -17.61
N HIS A 71 5.48 4.64 -17.17
CA HIS A 71 6.40 3.87 -18.02
C HIS A 71 5.81 2.50 -18.36
N ALA A 72 5.18 1.83 -17.39
CA ALA A 72 4.51 0.56 -17.61
C ALA A 72 3.36 0.69 -18.63
N TYR A 73 2.55 1.75 -18.53
CA TYR A 73 1.49 2.08 -19.48
C TYR A 73 2.04 2.35 -20.89
N LYS A 74 3.09 3.18 -21.02
CA LYS A 74 3.75 3.40 -22.32
C LYS A 74 4.27 2.11 -22.93
N LYS A 75 4.90 1.26 -22.12
CA LYS A 75 5.44 -0.04 -22.54
C LYS A 75 4.34 -0.98 -23.01
N LEU A 76 3.21 -1.04 -22.30
CA LEU A 76 2.04 -1.80 -22.72
C LEU A 76 1.54 -1.29 -24.07
N ASN A 77 1.24 0.01 -24.19
CA ASN A 77 0.72 0.61 -25.42
C ASN A 77 1.65 0.46 -26.62
N HIS A 78 2.96 0.55 -26.42
CA HIS A 78 3.93 0.29 -27.48
C HIS A 78 3.81 -1.14 -28.01
N TYR A 79 3.67 -2.15 -27.14
CA TYR A 79 3.45 -3.52 -27.61
C TYR A 79 2.10 -3.70 -28.28
N LEU A 80 1.07 -2.97 -27.85
CA LEU A 80 -0.24 -2.99 -28.50
C LEU A 80 -0.23 -2.36 -29.90
N SER A 81 0.55 -1.30 -30.12
CA SER A 81 0.63 -0.66 -31.43
C SER A 81 1.31 -1.52 -32.49
N LEU A 82 2.03 -2.57 -32.09
CA LEU A 82 2.66 -3.53 -33.01
C LEU A 82 1.68 -4.57 -33.59
N VAL A 83 0.43 -4.57 -33.13
CA VAL A 83 -0.64 -5.46 -33.62
C VAL A 83 -1.75 -4.62 -34.22
N GLU A 84 -2.05 -4.88 -35.50
CA GLU A 84 -3.17 -4.25 -36.21
C GLU A 84 -4.49 -4.47 -35.48
N LYS A 85 -5.40 -3.49 -35.54
CA LYS A 85 -6.63 -3.54 -34.73
C LYS A 85 -7.51 -4.74 -35.06
N ASP A 86 -7.52 -5.14 -36.33
CA ASP A 86 -8.33 -6.23 -36.85
C ASP A 86 -7.80 -7.59 -36.36
N ASP A 87 -6.48 -7.75 -36.29
CA ASP A 87 -5.81 -8.98 -35.82
C ASP A 87 -5.88 -9.20 -34.29
N ARG A 88 -6.25 -8.17 -33.51
CA ARG A 88 -6.27 -8.28 -32.03
C ARG A 88 -7.28 -9.30 -31.53
N LYS A 89 -8.44 -9.37 -32.18
CA LYS A 89 -9.53 -10.27 -31.77
C LYS A 89 -9.16 -11.72 -32.07
N ASP A 90 -8.53 -11.95 -33.22
CA ASP A 90 -8.06 -13.28 -33.61
C ASP A 90 -6.88 -13.73 -32.74
N MET A 91 -5.99 -12.80 -32.36
CA MET A 91 -4.94 -13.08 -31.37
C MET A 91 -5.50 -13.45 -29.98
N GLU A 92 -6.59 -12.82 -29.54
CA GLU A 92 -7.25 -13.18 -28.27
C GLU A 92 -7.84 -14.59 -28.35
N ASN A 93 -8.48 -14.95 -29.46
CA ASN A 93 -9.05 -16.28 -29.68
C ASN A 93 -7.96 -17.36 -29.71
N LEU A 94 -6.85 -17.11 -30.41
CA LEU A 94 -5.69 -18.02 -30.44
C LEU A 94 -5.04 -18.19 -29.06
N GLN A 95 -5.00 -17.14 -28.24
CA GLN A 95 -4.54 -17.25 -26.86
C GLN A 95 -5.46 -18.11 -26.01
N LYS A 96 -6.79 -18.00 -26.18
CA LYS A 96 -7.79 -18.85 -25.51
C LYS A 96 -7.61 -20.31 -25.86
N GLU A 97 -7.37 -20.60 -27.13
CA GLU A 97 -7.14 -21.95 -27.61
C GLU A 97 -5.83 -22.55 -27.05
N TYR A 98 -4.74 -21.78 -27.00
CA TYR A 98 -3.43 -22.30 -26.57
C TYR A 98 -3.20 -22.33 -25.05
N LEU A 99 -3.72 -21.35 -24.31
CA LEU A 99 -3.50 -21.21 -22.85
C LEU A 99 -4.69 -21.69 -22.00
N GLY A 100 -5.82 -21.99 -22.64
CA GLY A 100 -7.06 -22.42 -22.00
C GLY A 100 -7.88 -21.27 -21.39
N ASP A 101 -9.17 -21.54 -21.16
CA ASP A 101 -10.16 -20.54 -20.70
C ASP A 101 -9.82 -19.83 -19.39
N LYS A 102 -8.96 -20.43 -18.55
CA LYS A 102 -8.62 -19.90 -17.22
C LYS A 102 -7.50 -18.85 -17.21
N LEU A 103 -6.66 -18.81 -18.25
CA LEU A 103 -5.49 -17.92 -18.31
C LEU A 103 -5.60 -16.87 -19.42
N ALA A 104 -6.40 -17.15 -20.45
CA ALA A 104 -6.34 -16.43 -21.71
C ALA A 104 -7.38 -15.33 -21.90
N SER A 105 -8.29 -15.09 -20.95
CA SER A 105 -9.43 -14.20 -21.18
C SER A 105 -9.19 -12.74 -20.80
N LEU A 106 -7.98 -12.36 -20.35
CA LEU A 106 -7.72 -10.95 -20.09
C LEU A 106 -7.50 -10.23 -21.42
N SER A 107 -8.59 -9.64 -21.92
CA SER A 107 -8.52 -8.67 -22.98
C SER A 107 -7.49 -7.59 -22.62
N ILE A 108 -6.84 -7.06 -23.64
CA ILE A 108 -5.93 -5.90 -23.53
C ILE A 108 -6.59 -4.75 -22.76
N SER A 109 -7.90 -4.55 -22.97
CA SER A 109 -8.72 -3.57 -22.26
C SER A 109 -8.75 -3.83 -20.75
N SER A 110 -8.90 -5.09 -20.35
CA SER A 110 -8.88 -5.52 -18.94
C SER A 110 -7.52 -5.24 -18.28
N ILE A 111 -6.41 -5.54 -18.96
CA ILE A 111 -5.05 -5.27 -18.46
C ILE A 111 -4.85 -3.76 -18.26
N ASN A 112 -5.29 -2.94 -19.23
CA ASN A 112 -5.17 -1.50 -19.14
C ASN A 112 -6.02 -0.91 -17.99
N ARG A 113 -7.24 -1.43 -17.79
CA ARG A 113 -8.10 -1.05 -16.66
C ARG A 113 -7.46 -1.41 -15.32
N LEU A 114 -6.86 -2.60 -15.21
CA LEU A 114 -6.12 -3.00 -14.00
C LEU A 114 -4.92 -2.09 -13.74
N PHE A 115 -4.19 -1.69 -14.78
CA PHE A 115 -3.09 -0.72 -14.66
C PHE A 115 -3.56 0.63 -14.10
N GLN A 116 -4.62 1.19 -14.67
CA GLN A 116 -5.18 2.46 -14.24
C GLN A 116 -5.69 2.36 -12.80
N LEU A 117 -6.39 1.26 -12.46
CA LEU A 117 -6.87 0.99 -11.12
C LEU A 117 -5.72 0.98 -10.10
N TRP A 118 -4.67 0.19 -10.36
CA TRP A 118 -3.52 0.11 -9.45
C TRP A 118 -2.75 1.42 -9.34
N ALA A 119 -2.60 2.18 -10.42
CA ALA A 119 -1.99 3.50 -10.39
C ALA A 119 -2.75 4.45 -9.45
N VAL A 120 -4.09 4.50 -9.59
CA VAL A 120 -4.96 5.33 -8.76
C VAL A 120 -4.94 4.86 -7.32
N ILE A 121 -4.98 3.55 -7.06
CA ILE A 121 -4.91 2.99 -5.71
C ILE A 121 -3.60 3.39 -5.05
N PHE A 122 -2.44 3.22 -5.69
CA PHE A 122 -1.17 3.51 -5.03
C PHE A 122 -0.94 5.00 -4.80
N VAL A 123 -1.25 5.85 -5.77
CA VAL A 123 -1.14 7.31 -5.60
C VAL A 123 -2.17 7.82 -4.59
N GLY A 124 -3.42 7.36 -4.71
CA GLY A 124 -4.52 7.73 -3.81
C GLY A 124 -4.27 7.27 -2.37
N ALA A 125 -3.80 6.04 -2.18
CA ALA A 125 -3.41 5.51 -0.88
C ALA A 125 -2.33 6.37 -0.22
N GLU A 126 -1.32 6.81 -0.97
CA GLU A 126 -0.26 7.66 -0.44
C GLU A 126 -0.75 9.08 -0.12
N LEU A 127 -1.64 9.65 -0.94
CA LEU A 127 -2.29 10.93 -0.64
C LEU A 127 -3.15 10.85 0.62
N ILE A 128 -3.94 9.78 0.77
CA ILE A 128 -4.73 9.52 1.98
C ILE A 128 -3.80 9.36 3.19
N TYR A 129 -2.69 8.64 3.03
CA TYR A 129 -1.68 8.49 4.09
C TYR A 129 -1.11 9.83 4.54
N VAL A 130 -0.76 10.72 3.62
CA VAL A 130 -0.27 12.08 3.93
C VAL A 130 -1.35 12.90 4.64
N PHE A 131 -2.57 12.91 4.09
CA PHE A 131 -3.68 13.67 4.67
C PHE A 131 -4.02 13.20 6.09
N THR A 132 -4.21 11.90 6.27
CA THR A 132 -4.49 11.30 7.58
C THR A 132 -3.33 11.53 8.56
N SER A 133 -2.07 11.51 8.10
CA SER A 133 -0.91 11.84 8.95
C SER A 133 -0.90 13.30 9.39
N ILE A 134 -1.26 14.25 8.52
CA ILE A 134 -1.41 15.67 8.87
C ILE A 134 -2.49 15.83 9.94
N MET A 135 -3.67 15.25 9.71
CA MET A 135 -4.80 15.33 10.63
C MET A 135 -4.48 14.68 11.97
N TYR A 136 -3.81 13.53 11.93
CA TYR A 136 -3.36 12.82 13.12
C TYR A 136 -2.36 13.64 13.93
N ARG A 137 -1.37 14.27 13.28
CA ARG A 137 -0.42 15.17 13.97
C ARG A 137 -1.10 16.36 14.62
N ARG A 138 -2.08 16.98 13.95
CA ARG A 138 -2.88 18.06 14.54
C ARG A 138 -3.68 17.60 15.74
N PHE A 139 -4.33 16.43 15.62
CA PHE A 139 -5.08 15.83 16.71
C PHE A 139 -4.20 15.57 17.94
N ILE A 140 -3.03 14.94 17.77
CA ILE A 140 -2.09 14.70 18.87
C ILE A 140 -1.57 16.00 19.48
N GLY A 141 -1.30 17.03 18.67
CA GLY A 141 -0.92 18.35 19.16
C GLY A 141 -1.98 18.94 20.11
N ILE A 142 -3.24 18.99 19.67
CA ILE A 142 -4.37 19.49 20.48
C ILE A 142 -4.51 18.69 21.79
N LEU A 143 -4.33 17.38 21.70
CA LEU A 143 -4.52 16.48 22.83
C LEU A 143 -3.36 16.59 23.86
N MET A 144 -2.13 16.82 23.40
CA MET A 144 -1.00 17.14 24.28
C MET A 144 -1.18 18.52 24.96
N ASP A 145 -1.71 19.51 24.25
CA ASP A 145 -2.02 20.81 24.82
C ASP A 145 -3.09 20.69 25.92
N ALA A 146 -4.16 19.93 25.68
CA ALA A 146 -5.23 19.68 26.65
C ALA A 146 -4.73 18.95 27.92
N LEU A 147 -3.84 17.96 27.77
CA LEU A 147 -3.20 17.28 28.91
C LEU A 147 -2.33 18.23 29.74
N SER A 148 -1.59 19.13 29.08
CA SER A 148 -0.68 20.07 29.76
C SER A 148 -1.41 21.10 30.61
N LEU A 149 -2.69 21.35 30.32
CA LEU A 149 -3.56 22.30 31.01
C LEU A 149 -4.24 21.72 32.26
N GLY A 150 -3.93 20.48 32.65
CA GLY A 150 -4.47 19.87 33.87
C GLY A 150 -5.93 19.46 33.78
N GLU A 151 -6.50 19.38 32.57
CA GLU A 151 -7.89 18.97 32.34
C GLU A 151 -8.08 17.45 32.53
N GLY A 152 -7.90 16.92 33.74
CA GLY A 152 -8.48 15.64 34.23
C GLY A 152 -8.27 14.35 33.41
N MET A 153 -7.55 14.37 32.30
CA MET A 153 -7.33 13.22 31.43
C MET A 153 -6.23 12.37 32.04
N THR A 154 -6.60 11.17 32.49
CA THR A 154 -5.64 10.16 32.93
C THR A 154 -4.82 9.64 31.74
N ASP A 155 -3.58 9.23 31.98
CA ASP A 155 -2.69 8.63 30.95
C ASP A 155 -3.37 7.47 30.19
N GLY A 156 -4.27 6.73 30.85
CA GLY A 156 -5.08 5.68 30.22
C GLY A 156 -6.05 6.19 29.15
N THR A 157 -6.67 7.36 29.36
CA THR A 157 -7.56 7.99 28.38
C THR A 157 -6.79 8.47 27.15
N PHE A 158 -5.57 8.98 27.36
CA PHE A 158 -4.65 9.34 26.28
C PHE A 158 -4.32 8.15 25.39
N VAL A 159 -3.86 7.05 26.00
CA VAL A 159 -3.51 5.81 25.28
C VAL A 159 -4.71 5.25 24.51
N MET A 160 -5.90 5.28 25.11
CA MET A 160 -7.13 4.82 24.45
C MET A 160 -7.48 5.68 23.22
N LEU A 161 -7.48 7.01 23.34
CA LEU A 161 -7.77 7.92 22.23
C LEU A 161 -6.70 7.84 21.13
N TYR A 162 -5.43 7.70 21.52
CA TYR A 162 -4.31 7.46 20.61
C TYR A 162 -4.52 6.17 19.82
N ASN A 163 -4.88 5.06 20.47
CA ASN A 163 -5.08 3.77 19.81
C ASN A 163 -6.28 3.77 18.86
N MET A 164 -7.41 4.37 19.27
CA MET A 164 -8.60 4.47 18.42
C MET A 164 -8.30 5.24 17.13
N THR A 165 -7.59 6.36 17.23
CA THR A 165 -7.28 7.21 16.06
C THR A 165 -6.22 6.61 15.14
N HIS A 166 -5.31 5.80 15.68
CA HIS A 166 -4.26 5.17 14.88
C HIS A 166 -4.79 4.10 13.91
N GLY A 167 -5.79 3.32 14.29
CA GLY A 167 -6.37 2.30 13.42
C GLY A 167 -7.23 2.86 12.28
N PHE A 168 -7.91 4.00 12.50
CA PHE A 168 -8.66 4.69 11.43
C PHE A 168 -7.77 5.18 10.29
N LYS A 169 -6.53 5.58 10.57
CA LYS A 169 -5.57 5.92 9.53
C LYS A 169 -5.32 4.76 8.56
N TYR A 170 -5.21 3.53 9.08
CA TYR A 170 -4.79 2.37 8.29
C TYR A 170 -5.95 1.63 7.63
N ILE A 171 -7.16 1.70 8.19
CA ILE A 171 -8.31 0.96 7.64
C ILE A 171 -8.67 1.42 6.23
N GLU A 172 -8.64 2.73 5.95
CA GLU A 172 -8.98 3.29 4.65
C GLU A 172 -7.96 2.87 3.58
N ILE A 173 -6.68 2.98 3.93
CA ILE A 173 -5.57 2.66 3.03
C ILE A 173 -5.49 1.16 2.77
N LEU A 174 -5.64 0.35 3.81
CA LEU A 174 -5.71 -1.11 3.68
C LEU A 174 -6.90 -1.53 2.81
N SER A 175 -8.07 -0.92 3.02
CA SER A 175 -9.26 -1.21 2.22
C SER A 175 -9.04 -0.89 0.74
N ALA A 176 -8.35 0.21 0.40
CA ALA A 176 -8.00 0.54 -0.98
C ALA A 176 -7.06 -0.51 -1.62
N ILE A 177 -6.03 -0.96 -0.89
CA ILE A 177 -5.11 -2.01 -1.37
C ILE A 177 -5.87 -3.33 -1.58
N LEU A 178 -6.66 -3.75 -0.59
CA LEU A 178 -7.43 -4.99 -0.66
C LEU A 178 -8.50 -4.94 -1.76
N LEU A 179 -9.12 -3.79 -2.01
CA LEU A 179 -10.00 -3.58 -3.16
C LEU A 179 -9.25 -3.81 -4.48
N GLY A 180 -8.02 -3.31 -4.60
CA GLY A 180 -7.16 -3.60 -5.77
C GLY A 180 -6.91 -5.10 -5.97
N VAL A 181 -6.65 -5.83 -4.88
CA VAL A 181 -6.48 -7.29 -4.91
C VAL A 181 -7.78 -8.00 -5.30
N VAL A 182 -8.91 -7.64 -4.70
CA VAL A 182 -10.23 -8.21 -5.02
C VAL A 182 -10.60 -7.96 -6.47
N MET A 183 -10.46 -6.73 -6.96
CA MET A 183 -10.74 -6.38 -8.35
C MET A 183 -9.84 -7.17 -9.30
N THR A 184 -8.56 -7.29 -8.99
CA THR A 184 -7.64 -8.16 -9.73
C THR A 184 -8.14 -9.61 -9.74
N GLY A 185 -8.57 -10.14 -8.59
CA GLY A 185 -9.19 -11.47 -8.48
C GLY A 185 -10.52 -11.62 -9.25
N ILE A 186 -11.31 -10.55 -9.40
CA ILE A 186 -12.52 -10.56 -10.23
C ILE A 186 -12.15 -10.64 -11.71
N PHE A 187 -11.24 -9.78 -12.17
CA PHE A 187 -10.77 -9.75 -13.57
C PHE A 187 -10.09 -11.06 -13.99
N LEU A 188 -9.38 -11.71 -13.06
CA LEU A 188 -8.69 -12.99 -13.27
C LEU A 188 -9.54 -14.22 -12.97
N ASN A 189 -10.78 -14.03 -12.51
CA ASN A 189 -11.64 -15.09 -11.95
C ASN A 189 -10.92 -15.96 -10.89
N ASP A 190 -10.04 -15.35 -10.09
CA ASP A 190 -9.21 -16.01 -9.10
C ASP A 190 -9.87 -15.99 -7.71
N ARG A 191 -10.31 -17.17 -7.25
CA ARG A 191 -10.89 -17.33 -5.91
C ARG A 191 -9.87 -17.15 -4.79
N PHE A 192 -8.60 -17.48 -5.01
CA PHE A 192 -7.56 -17.35 -4.01
C PHE A 192 -7.32 -15.89 -3.65
N LEU A 193 -7.18 -14.99 -4.64
CA LEU A 193 -7.01 -13.56 -4.40
C LEU A 193 -8.21 -12.93 -3.67
N LYS A 194 -9.43 -13.36 -4.00
CA LYS A 194 -10.66 -12.91 -3.33
C LYS A 194 -10.73 -13.38 -1.87
N LEU A 195 -10.36 -14.63 -1.60
CA LEU A 195 -10.38 -15.18 -0.24
C LEU A 195 -9.24 -14.63 0.63
N SER A 196 -8.04 -14.49 0.08
CA SER A 196 -6.88 -13.98 0.82
C SER A 196 -7.08 -12.52 1.25
N SER A 197 -7.60 -11.68 0.36
CA SER A 197 -7.94 -10.29 0.69
C SER A 197 -9.02 -10.18 1.78
N MET A 198 -10.06 -11.02 1.72
CA MET A 198 -11.09 -11.09 2.76
C MET A 198 -10.52 -11.57 4.10
N ALA A 199 -9.62 -12.55 4.09
CA ALA A 199 -8.95 -13.04 5.30
C ALA A 199 -8.07 -11.96 5.95
N ILE A 200 -7.29 -11.22 5.16
CA ILE A 200 -6.48 -10.09 5.65
C ILE A 200 -7.36 -9.01 6.26
N LEU A 201 -8.49 -8.66 5.61
CA LEU A 201 -9.44 -7.69 6.15
C LEU A 201 -10.01 -8.16 7.50
N LEU A 202 -10.42 -9.42 7.59
CA LEU A 202 -10.97 -9.99 8.83
C LEU A 202 -9.95 -9.93 9.97
N VAL A 203 -8.70 -10.33 9.71
CA VAL A 203 -7.61 -10.25 10.69
C VAL A 203 -7.41 -8.80 11.14
N PHE A 204 -7.40 -7.84 10.21
CA PHE A 204 -7.30 -6.43 10.55
C PHE A 204 -8.46 -5.95 11.42
N LEU A 205 -9.71 -6.29 11.08
CA LEU A 205 -10.89 -5.88 11.84
C LEU A 205 -10.91 -6.47 13.25
N ILE A 206 -10.53 -7.74 13.41
CA ILE A 206 -10.39 -8.37 14.73
C ILE A 206 -9.29 -7.64 15.53
N SER A 207 -8.14 -7.36 14.92
CA SER A 207 -7.08 -6.61 15.60
C SER A 207 -7.51 -5.20 15.97
N PHE A 208 -8.29 -4.51 15.12
CA PHE A 208 -8.81 -3.18 15.38
C PHE A 208 -9.84 -3.18 16.52
N ALA A 209 -10.74 -4.16 16.56
CA ALA A 209 -11.80 -4.22 17.55
C ALA A 209 -11.35 -4.75 18.92
N SER A 210 -10.34 -5.63 18.95
CA SER A 210 -10.05 -6.45 20.14
C SER A 210 -8.63 -6.30 20.70
N ILE A 211 -7.68 -5.73 19.96
CA ILE A 211 -6.27 -5.68 20.40
C ILE A 211 -5.86 -4.24 20.74
N GLN A 212 -5.41 -4.05 21.97
CA GLN A 212 -4.90 -2.76 22.45
C GLN A 212 -3.44 -2.55 22.04
N MET A 213 -2.98 -1.29 22.07
CA MET A 213 -1.59 -0.94 21.86
C MET A 213 -0.69 -1.62 22.92
N GLN A 214 0.38 -2.25 22.48
CA GLN A 214 1.39 -2.83 23.37
C GLN A 214 2.63 -1.94 23.38
N THR A 215 3.08 -1.51 24.54
CA THR A 215 4.34 -0.77 24.66
C THR A 215 5.50 -1.74 24.80
N VAL A 216 6.54 -1.55 23.99
CA VAL A 216 7.78 -2.33 24.04
C VAL A 216 8.95 -1.38 24.21
N TYR A 217 9.87 -1.72 25.11
CA TYR A 217 11.08 -0.94 25.32
C TYR A 217 12.15 -1.36 24.31
N LEU A 218 12.53 -0.45 23.40
CA LEU A 218 13.52 -0.71 22.36
C LEU A 218 14.49 0.48 22.24
N MET A 219 15.80 0.20 22.26
CA MET A 219 16.88 1.20 22.08
C MET A 219 16.78 2.42 23.03
N GLY A 220 16.31 2.21 24.26
CA GLY A 220 16.20 3.27 25.27
C GLY A 220 14.93 4.12 25.16
N ARG A 221 13.97 3.75 24.31
CA ARG A 221 12.69 4.44 24.13
C ARG A 221 11.52 3.46 24.26
N GLU A 222 10.38 3.95 24.76
CA GLU A 222 9.12 3.22 24.73
C GLU A 222 8.49 3.36 23.34
N ILE A 223 8.23 2.22 22.69
CA ILE A 223 7.59 2.16 21.37
C ILE A 223 6.21 1.53 21.55
N GLY A 224 5.16 2.28 21.22
CA GLY A 224 3.80 1.74 21.11
C GLY A 224 3.64 0.95 19.82
N ILE A 225 3.41 -0.36 19.93
CA ILE A 225 3.06 -1.23 18.81
C ILE A 225 1.55 -1.30 18.71
N VAL A 226 1.03 -0.83 17.57
CA VAL A 226 -0.38 -0.95 17.21
C VAL A 226 -0.51 -2.06 16.17
N TRP A 227 -1.22 -3.14 16.49
CA TRP A 227 -1.33 -4.32 15.63
C TRP A 227 -1.92 -4.02 14.25
N THR A 228 -2.87 -3.08 14.16
CA THR A 228 -3.44 -2.64 12.88
C THR A 228 -2.40 -1.98 11.98
N SER A 229 -1.49 -1.19 12.55
CA SER A 229 -0.34 -0.62 11.83
C SER A 229 0.57 -1.73 11.30
N MET A 230 0.87 -2.74 12.12
CA MET A 230 1.74 -3.85 11.71
C MET A 230 1.12 -4.67 10.57
N ILE A 231 -0.17 -5.03 10.68
CA ILE A 231 -0.89 -5.77 9.63
C ILE A 231 -0.92 -4.97 8.33
N TYR A 232 -1.19 -3.66 8.42
CA TYR A 232 -1.14 -2.78 7.27
C TYR A 232 0.24 -2.80 6.60
N HIS A 233 1.32 -2.55 7.35
CA HIS A 233 2.66 -2.46 6.78
C HIS A 233 3.14 -3.81 6.22
N ILE A 234 2.80 -4.94 6.85
CA ILE A 234 3.06 -6.28 6.31
C ILE A 234 2.30 -6.47 4.99
N THR A 235 1.03 -6.09 4.93
CA THR A 235 0.20 -6.23 3.73
C THR A 235 0.72 -5.36 2.59
N GLU A 236 1.09 -4.12 2.90
CA GLU A 236 1.63 -3.16 1.94
C GLU A 236 3.01 -3.56 1.41
N THR A 237 3.87 -4.16 2.22
CA THR A 237 5.22 -4.53 1.80
C THR A 237 5.28 -5.97 1.32
N ILE A 238 5.26 -6.92 2.25
CA ILE A 238 5.36 -8.36 2.00
C ILE A 238 4.16 -8.83 1.17
N GLY A 239 2.95 -8.36 1.49
CA GLY A 239 1.74 -8.73 0.76
C GLY A 239 1.78 -8.33 -0.73
N LEU A 240 2.16 -7.09 -1.04
CA LEU A 240 2.31 -6.63 -2.44
C LEU A 240 3.45 -7.33 -3.17
N PHE A 241 4.56 -7.61 -2.48
CA PHE A 241 5.66 -8.38 -3.02
C PHE A 241 5.21 -9.79 -3.41
N LEU A 242 4.54 -10.50 -2.48
CA LEU A 242 3.99 -11.84 -2.72
C LEU A 242 2.91 -11.83 -3.79
N LEU A 243 2.07 -10.79 -3.84
CA LEU A 243 1.06 -10.61 -4.89
C LEU A 243 1.74 -10.49 -6.27
N SER A 244 2.79 -9.69 -6.39
CA SER A 244 3.53 -9.56 -7.65
C SER A 244 4.15 -10.90 -8.09
N LEU A 245 4.79 -11.63 -7.17
CA LEU A 245 5.33 -12.96 -7.46
C LEU A 245 4.25 -13.96 -7.84
N TYR A 246 3.11 -13.93 -7.15
CA TYR A 246 1.96 -14.77 -7.46
C TYR A 246 1.43 -14.46 -8.87
N LEU A 247 1.21 -13.18 -9.19
CA LEU A 247 0.72 -12.76 -10.49
C LEU A 247 1.68 -13.13 -11.61
N SER A 248 2.98 -12.89 -11.44
CA SER A 248 3.99 -13.26 -12.45
C SER A 248 4.10 -14.77 -12.67
N LYS A 249 3.96 -15.59 -11.62
CA LYS A 249 4.04 -17.06 -11.74
C LYS A 249 2.78 -17.67 -12.34
N HIS A 250 1.61 -17.19 -11.92
CA HIS A 250 0.32 -17.79 -12.29
C HIS A 250 -0.28 -17.16 -13.55
N TYR A 251 0.00 -15.88 -13.84
CA TYR A 251 -0.59 -15.14 -14.95
C TYR A 251 0.50 -14.62 -15.90
N LYS A 252 0.76 -15.40 -16.95
CA LYS A 252 1.70 -15.04 -18.01
C LYS A 252 1.17 -13.80 -18.75
N GLY A 253 2.05 -12.82 -19.01
CA GLY A 253 1.66 -11.58 -19.70
C GLY A 253 1.13 -10.48 -18.79
N LEU A 254 0.85 -10.77 -17.51
CA LEU A 254 0.39 -9.79 -16.52
C LEU A 254 1.55 -9.06 -15.86
#